data_AF-A0A9W7AUY5-F1
#
_entry.id   AF-A0A9W7AUY5-F1
#
_cell.length_a   1.000
_cell.length_b   1.000
_cell.length_c   1.000
_cell.angle_alpha   90.00
_cell.angle_beta   90.00
_cell.angle_gamma   90.00
#
_symmetry.space_group_name_H-M   'P 1'
#
loop_
_entity.id
_entity.type
_entity.pdbx_description
1 polymer ?
#
loop_
_entity_poly.entity_id
_entity_poly.type
_entity_poly.pdbx_seq_one_letter_code
_entity_poly.pdbx_strand_id
1 'polypeptide(L)'
;MLALAKLFLCSTSTLHFRPKFWRVLGAAIVLSLVFTFSMWGYCSNPDNCLAGSGWDEDFWGPSSCKAGYCERCHMDQYIRSYANSYSNIAFVITAMVILSFGVEDYIFFNHGRSDDVPKDTDMDYSSKFPPNLILGGSGPVILLFVLVASGGLFWAGYGAFVFHAGMTEKGGKWDICSVYTLVWLSLPYATVNHFYCLKWKFPKTIIFIVSVSTVVLAFWYPFKFIFEESRDHNTLVPQFAGVNFLLLFSNYVVGYVSRQVRLRKFTDLWLIIVSAGLMYLAKESRDKDMEWCESPDAFFQGHAVWHSSMAIGVMFFYLFMRQERPWIERRGEEGGGEWMERVEEGKGGDYIKGRTSSSGSENLNLELSNNINNTML
;
A
#
# COMPACT_ATOMS: atom_id res chain seq x y z
N MET A 1 -16.80 -14.72 4.51
CA MET A 1 -16.45 -13.88 5.68
C MET A 1 -15.44 -14.55 6.61
N LEU A 2 -15.76 -15.64 7.32
CA LEU A 2 -14.83 -16.26 8.29
C LEU A 2 -13.54 -16.81 7.66
N ALA A 3 -13.61 -17.38 6.46
CA ALA A 3 -12.44 -17.82 5.70
C ALA A 3 -11.57 -16.64 5.26
N LEU A 4 -12.19 -15.54 4.83
CA LEU A 4 -11.52 -14.27 4.50
C LEU A 4 -10.84 -13.67 5.74
N ALA A 5 -11.50 -13.70 6.90
CA ALA A 5 -10.91 -13.26 8.16
C ALA A 5 -9.73 -14.13 8.58
N LYS A 6 -9.84 -15.46 8.48
CA LYS A 6 -8.71 -16.39 8.71
C LYS A 6 -7.57 -16.18 7.70
N LEU A 7 -7.90 -15.88 6.45
CA LEU A 7 -6.93 -15.55 5.38
C LEU A 7 -6.18 -14.25 5.69
N PHE A 8 -6.88 -13.21 6.13
CA PHE A 8 -6.24 -11.99 6.63
C PHE A 8 -5.33 -12.31 7.83
N LEU A 9 -5.82 -13.08 8.80
CA LEU A 9 -5.05 -13.47 9.99
C LEU A 9 -3.80 -14.33 9.68
N CYS A 10 -3.82 -15.17 8.65
CA CYS A 10 -2.69 -16.04 8.28
C CYS A 10 -1.70 -15.37 7.31
N SER A 11 -2.17 -14.53 6.39
CA SER A 11 -1.34 -13.81 5.40
C SER A 11 -0.52 -12.70 6.05
N THR A 12 -1.10 -12.03 7.05
CA THR A 12 -0.38 -11.06 7.86
C THR A 12 0.20 -11.80 9.06
N SER A 13 1.48 -12.19 9.03
CA SER A 13 2.16 -12.67 10.26
C SER A 13 2.39 -11.56 11.30
N THR A 14 1.54 -10.56 11.30
CA THR A 14 1.40 -9.57 12.34
C THR A 14 0.64 -10.24 13.48
N LEU A 15 1.33 -11.08 14.25
CA LEU A 15 0.93 -11.36 15.65
C LEU A 15 0.77 -10.04 16.45
N HIS A 16 1.31 -8.94 15.93
CA HIS A 16 1.17 -7.58 16.42
C HIS A 16 -0.03 -6.80 15.86
N PHE A 17 -0.89 -7.41 15.04
CA PHE A 17 -2.07 -6.73 14.49
C PHE A 17 -3.03 -6.40 15.62
N ARG A 18 -2.89 -5.19 16.17
CA ARG A 18 -3.58 -4.79 17.38
C ARG A 18 -5.08 -4.84 17.11
N PRO A 19 -5.89 -5.31 18.08
CA PRO A 19 -7.34 -5.11 18.07
C PRO A 19 -7.77 -3.66 17.75
N LYS A 20 -6.88 -2.68 18.01
CA LYS A 20 -7.06 -1.27 17.66
C LYS A 20 -7.22 -1.03 16.16
N PHE A 21 -6.45 -1.68 15.27
CA PHE A 21 -6.61 -1.50 13.82
C PHE A 21 -7.98 -1.99 13.35
N TRP A 22 -8.37 -3.22 13.73
CA TRP A 22 -9.68 -3.75 13.36
C TRP A 22 -10.83 -2.91 13.93
N ARG A 23 -10.63 -2.27 15.09
CA ARG A 23 -11.58 -1.28 15.62
C ARG A 23 -11.62 -0.01 14.80
N VAL A 24 -10.49 0.52 14.33
CA VAL A 24 -10.45 1.72 13.48
C VAL A 24 -11.01 1.45 12.10
N LEU A 25 -10.58 0.36 11.44
CA LEU A 25 -11.14 -0.06 10.16
C LEU A 25 -12.63 -0.40 10.30
N GLY A 26 -13.00 -1.15 11.34
CA GLY A 26 -14.40 -1.45 11.63
C GLY A 26 -15.22 -0.18 11.88
N ALA A 27 -14.70 0.77 12.66
CA ALA A 27 -15.34 2.07 12.88
C ALA A 27 -15.44 2.88 11.58
N ALA A 28 -14.41 2.89 10.74
CA ALA A 28 -14.43 3.58 9.46
C ALA A 28 -15.47 2.97 8.51
N ILE A 29 -15.54 1.64 8.42
CA ILE A 29 -16.56 0.93 7.64
C ILE A 29 -17.95 1.24 8.20
N VAL A 30 -18.14 1.17 9.51
CA VAL A 30 -19.42 1.47 10.16
C VAL A 30 -19.81 2.94 9.92
N LEU A 31 -18.90 3.89 10.05
CA LEU A 31 -19.15 5.30 9.80
C LEU A 31 -19.49 5.56 8.33
N SER A 32 -18.77 4.95 7.39
CA SER A 32 -19.07 5.02 5.96
C SER A 32 -20.44 4.43 5.62
N LEU A 33 -20.81 3.29 6.24
CA LEU A 33 -22.12 2.69 6.08
C LEU A 33 -23.22 3.54 6.71
N VAL A 34 -23.03 4.04 7.93
CA VAL A 34 -23.96 4.95 8.61
C VAL A 34 -24.18 6.20 7.79
N PHE A 35 -23.11 6.83 7.30
CA PHE A 35 -23.20 7.99 6.41
C PHE A 35 -23.97 7.64 5.12
N THR A 36 -23.63 6.52 4.48
CA THR A 36 -24.31 6.03 3.27
C THR A 36 -25.80 5.81 3.49
N PHE A 37 -26.19 5.05 4.52
CA PHE A 37 -27.58 4.77 4.84
C PHE A 37 -28.33 6.00 5.35
N SER A 38 -27.67 6.92 6.05
CA SER A 38 -28.27 8.18 6.48
C SER A 38 -28.55 9.08 5.29
N MET A 39 -27.60 9.21 4.36
CA MET A 39 -27.79 9.94 3.10
C MET A 39 -28.87 9.29 2.24
N TRP A 40 -28.87 7.96 2.13
CA TRP A 40 -29.89 7.21 1.40
C TRP A 40 -31.29 7.40 2.01
N GLY A 41 -31.44 7.24 3.33
CA GLY A 41 -32.71 7.43 4.02
C GLY A 41 -33.17 8.89 3.97
N TYR A 42 -32.27 9.85 4.15
CA TYR A 42 -32.58 11.27 4.00
C TYR A 42 -33.06 11.59 2.58
N CYS A 43 -32.43 11.02 1.56
CA CYS A 43 -32.79 11.22 0.15
C CYS A 43 -33.89 10.31 -0.38
N SER A 44 -34.38 9.34 0.39
CA SER A 44 -35.54 8.53 0.02
C SER A 44 -36.86 9.31 0.02
N ASN A 45 -36.89 10.48 0.68
CA ASN A 45 -37.97 11.45 0.55
C ASN A 45 -37.57 12.50 -0.51
N PRO A 46 -38.28 12.58 -1.65
CA PRO A 46 -37.99 13.52 -2.74
C PRO A 46 -37.93 14.98 -2.27
N ASP A 47 -38.72 15.34 -1.26
CA ASP A 47 -38.80 16.72 -0.75
C ASP A 47 -37.62 17.10 0.16
N ASN A 48 -36.93 16.10 0.74
CA ASN A 48 -35.84 16.32 1.69
C ASN A 48 -34.47 16.36 1.01
N CYS A 49 -34.29 15.59 -0.05
CA CYS A 49 -33.04 15.60 -0.80
C CYS A 49 -32.94 16.98 -1.47
N LEU A 50 -31.91 17.77 -1.13
CA LEU A 50 -31.64 19.06 -1.76
C LEU A 50 -31.76 18.89 -3.29
N ALA A 51 -32.85 19.39 -3.86
CA ALA A 51 -33.29 19.08 -5.22
C ALA A 51 -32.20 19.44 -6.24
N GLY A 52 -31.32 18.48 -6.57
CA GLY A 52 -30.16 18.63 -7.45
C GLY A 52 -29.19 19.79 -7.14
N SER A 53 -29.44 20.62 -6.12
CA SER A 53 -28.84 21.95 -5.99
C SER A 53 -27.37 21.91 -5.57
N GLY A 54 -26.89 20.76 -5.10
CA GLY A 54 -25.46 20.55 -4.85
C GLY A 54 -24.61 20.45 -6.12
N TRP A 55 -25.26 20.19 -7.26
CA TRP A 55 -24.62 20.01 -8.57
C TRP A 55 -24.97 21.15 -9.52
N ASP A 56 -24.84 22.37 -9.03
CA ASP A 56 -25.01 23.60 -9.80
C ASP A 56 -24.16 23.56 -11.08
N GLU A 57 -24.79 23.83 -12.23
CA GLU A 57 -24.16 23.74 -13.55
C GLU A 57 -23.09 24.83 -13.74
N ASP A 58 -23.23 25.99 -13.09
CA ASP A 58 -22.24 27.07 -13.16
C ASP A 58 -20.90 26.60 -12.55
N PHE A 59 -20.96 25.92 -11.41
CA PHE A 59 -19.76 25.40 -10.75
C PHE A 59 -19.30 24.06 -11.31
N TRP A 60 -20.19 23.08 -11.51
CA TRP A 60 -19.83 21.70 -11.88
C TRP A 60 -19.83 21.43 -13.38
N GLY A 61 -20.28 22.38 -14.19
CA GLY A 61 -20.50 22.19 -15.61
C GLY A 61 -21.82 21.45 -15.91
N PRO A 62 -22.15 21.30 -17.19
CA PRO A 62 -23.41 20.67 -17.60
C PRO A 62 -23.48 19.21 -17.15
N SER A 63 -24.70 18.69 -17.05
CA SER A 63 -24.92 17.27 -16.85
C SER A 63 -24.27 16.45 -17.96
N SER A 64 -23.55 15.42 -17.55
CA SER A 64 -22.89 14.44 -18.39
C SER A 64 -23.52 13.07 -18.22
N CYS A 65 -24.84 12.99 -18.00
CA CYS A 65 -25.58 11.73 -18.11
C CYS A 65 -25.36 11.14 -19.52
N LYS A 66 -24.31 10.32 -19.67
CA LYS A 66 -23.99 9.65 -20.92
C LYS A 66 -24.85 8.41 -21.01
N ALA A 67 -25.36 8.12 -22.21
CA ALA A 67 -26.05 6.86 -22.53
C ALA A 67 -25.10 5.62 -22.53
N GLY A 68 -23.95 5.70 -21.86
CA GLY A 68 -22.89 4.68 -21.91
C GLY A 68 -22.76 3.82 -20.66
N TYR A 69 -23.47 4.16 -19.58
CA TYR A 69 -23.60 3.32 -18.39
C TYR A 69 -24.99 2.71 -18.37
N CYS A 70 -25.14 1.53 -17.76
CA CYS A 70 -26.48 0.99 -17.62
C CYS A 70 -27.31 1.71 -16.56
N GLU A 71 -26.67 2.25 -15.51
CA GLU A 71 -27.38 2.94 -14.44
C GLU A 71 -28.27 4.06 -14.99
N ARG A 72 -29.53 4.11 -14.55
CA ARG A 72 -30.39 5.26 -14.83
C ARG A 72 -29.81 6.50 -14.15
N CYS A 73 -29.72 7.58 -14.92
CA CYS A 73 -29.32 8.88 -14.39
C CYS A 73 -30.53 9.60 -13.78
N HIS A 74 -30.59 9.71 -12.46
CA HIS A 74 -31.69 10.34 -11.73
C HIS A 74 -31.44 11.83 -11.49
N MET A 75 -31.70 12.66 -12.51
CA MET A 75 -31.41 14.10 -12.47
C MET A 75 -32.12 14.89 -11.37
N ASP A 76 -33.25 14.36 -10.87
CA ASP A 76 -34.06 14.89 -9.78
C ASP A 76 -33.50 14.60 -8.39
N GLN A 77 -32.39 13.85 -8.31
CA GLN A 77 -31.81 13.39 -7.04
C GLN A 77 -30.41 13.94 -6.82
N TYR A 78 -30.00 14.02 -5.55
CA TYR A 78 -28.64 14.43 -5.17
C TYR A 78 -27.59 13.38 -5.55
N ILE A 79 -27.92 12.09 -5.54
CA ILE A 79 -27.03 11.04 -6.06
C ILE A 79 -27.67 10.52 -7.33
N ARG A 80 -27.13 10.92 -8.47
CA ARG A 80 -27.73 10.63 -9.79
C ARG A 80 -27.46 9.21 -10.28
N SER A 81 -26.45 8.52 -9.74
CA SER A 81 -26.04 7.15 -10.10
C SER A 81 -25.64 6.38 -8.82
N TYR A 82 -26.62 5.82 -8.11
CA TYR A 82 -26.45 5.22 -6.79
C TYR A 82 -25.42 4.09 -6.70
N ALA A 83 -25.57 3.05 -7.52
CA ALA A 83 -24.72 1.87 -7.49
C ALA A 83 -23.27 2.24 -7.82
N ASN A 84 -23.09 3.08 -8.85
CA ASN A 84 -21.78 3.56 -9.25
C ASN A 84 -21.17 4.51 -8.23
N SER A 85 -21.94 5.40 -7.59
CA SER A 85 -21.45 6.24 -6.50
C SER A 85 -20.99 5.40 -5.30
N TYR A 86 -21.86 4.54 -4.76
CA TYR A 86 -21.56 3.85 -3.50
C TYR A 86 -20.49 2.76 -3.63
N SER A 87 -20.36 2.13 -4.80
CA SER A 87 -19.29 1.15 -5.04
C SER A 87 -17.88 1.75 -4.91
N ASN A 88 -17.73 3.07 -5.06
CA ASN A 88 -16.44 3.76 -4.84
C ASN A 88 -15.96 3.78 -3.38
N ILE A 89 -16.82 3.44 -2.41
CA ILE A 89 -16.41 3.21 -1.01
C ILE A 89 -15.34 2.12 -0.93
N ALA A 90 -15.32 1.16 -1.86
CA ALA A 90 -14.29 0.13 -1.92
C ALA A 90 -12.87 0.72 -2.03
N PHE A 91 -12.68 1.78 -2.84
CA PHE A 91 -11.39 2.46 -2.96
C PHE A 91 -10.97 3.13 -1.65
N VAL A 92 -11.92 3.79 -0.96
CA VAL A 92 -11.67 4.43 0.35
C VAL A 92 -11.26 3.39 1.39
N ILE A 93 -11.97 2.26 1.46
CA ILE A 93 -11.63 1.17 2.37
C ILE A 93 -10.23 0.63 2.05
N THR A 94 -9.93 0.35 0.78
CA THR A 94 -8.60 -0.12 0.36
C THR A 94 -7.50 0.88 0.73
N ALA A 95 -7.74 2.17 0.52
CA ALA A 95 -6.80 3.23 0.91
C ALA A 95 -6.46 3.16 2.41
N MET A 96 -7.50 3.08 3.26
CA MET A 96 -7.32 3.00 4.71
C MET A 96 -6.57 1.74 5.15
N VAL A 97 -6.84 0.60 4.50
CA VAL A 97 -6.12 -0.66 4.76
C VAL A 97 -4.63 -0.51 4.41
N ILE A 98 -4.31 0.03 3.23
CA ILE A 98 -2.92 0.26 2.78
C ILE A 98 -2.20 1.23 3.71
N LEU A 99 -2.83 2.37 4.05
CA LEU A 99 -2.25 3.36 4.95
C LEU A 99 -1.88 2.75 6.29
N SER A 100 -2.80 1.95 6.84
CA SER A 100 -2.62 1.38 8.17
C SER A 100 -1.51 0.35 8.20
N PHE A 101 -1.46 -0.55 7.21
CA PHE A 101 -0.36 -1.51 7.08
C PHE A 101 0.99 -0.80 6.89
N GLY A 102 1.03 0.23 6.05
CA GLY A 102 2.28 0.93 5.78
C GLY A 102 2.77 1.80 6.94
N VAL A 103 1.88 2.42 7.71
CA VAL A 103 2.23 3.14 8.95
C VAL A 103 2.75 2.18 10.02
N GLU A 104 2.15 0.99 10.15
CA GLU A 104 2.64 -0.05 11.06
C GLU A 104 4.05 -0.49 10.67
N ASP A 105 4.26 -0.79 9.38
CA ASP A 105 5.58 -1.16 8.86
C ASP A 105 6.61 -0.05 9.16
N TYR A 106 6.25 1.22 8.94
CA TYR A 106 7.10 2.38 9.26
C TYR A 106 7.46 2.48 10.75
N ILE A 107 6.46 2.37 11.64
CA ILE A 107 6.67 2.42 13.09
C ILE A 107 7.60 1.29 13.53
N PHE A 108 7.35 0.07 13.04
CA PHE A 108 8.16 -1.09 13.35
C PHE A 108 9.62 -0.87 12.97
N PHE A 109 9.90 -0.39 11.75
CA PHE A 109 11.28 -0.19 11.30
C PHE A 109 12.00 0.97 12.01
N ASN A 110 11.27 1.97 12.51
CA ASN A 110 11.88 3.09 13.22
C ASN A 110 12.07 2.85 14.73
N HIS A 111 11.17 2.11 15.37
CA HIS A 111 11.24 1.84 16.82
C HIS A 111 11.94 0.50 17.14
N GLY A 112 11.90 -0.47 16.22
CA GLY A 112 12.52 -1.78 16.37
C GLY A 112 14.04 -1.81 16.19
N ARG A 113 14.69 -0.64 16.12
CA ARG A 113 16.16 -0.52 16.14
C ARG A 113 16.73 -0.26 17.54
N SER A 114 15.88 -0.27 18.57
CA SER A 114 16.31 -0.31 19.98
C SER A 114 17.22 -1.51 20.20
N ASP A 115 18.29 -1.32 20.96
CA ASP A 115 19.34 -2.31 21.29
C ASP A 115 18.82 -3.62 21.93
N ASP A 116 17.51 -3.72 22.19
CA ASP A 116 16.80 -4.87 22.75
C ASP A 116 16.40 -5.95 21.73
N VAL A 117 16.59 -5.74 20.42
CA VAL A 117 16.42 -6.84 19.46
C VAL A 117 17.59 -7.79 19.64
N PRO A 118 17.37 -9.03 20.12
CA PRO A 118 18.46 -9.95 20.42
C PRO A 118 19.38 -10.07 19.21
N LYS A 119 20.67 -9.78 19.40
CA LYS A 119 21.72 -9.93 18.38
C LYS A 119 21.97 -11.39 17.98
N ASP A 120 21.19 -12.34 18.51
CA ASP A 120 21.28 -13.73 18.12
C ASP A 120 21.03 -13.85 16.61
N THR A 121 22.12 -14.14 15.91
CA THR A 121 22.25 -14.25 14.46
C THR A 121 21.40 -15.36 13.85
N ASP A 122 20.79 -16.20 14.69
CA ASP A 122 19.88 -17.29 14.32
C ASP A 122 18.40 -16.92 14.41
N MET A 123 18.05 -15.66 14.71
CA MET A 123 16.66 -15.25 14.54
C MET A 123 16.25 -15.41 13.09
N ASP A 124 15.47 -16.47 12.87
CA ASP A 124 14.87 -16.83 11.61
C ASP A 124 14.04 -15.65 11.11
N TYR A 125 14.68 -14.83 10.28
CA TYR A 125 14.10 -13.72 9.54
C TYR A 125 12.89 -14.17 8.69
N SER A 126 12.54 -15.47 8.64
CA SER A 126 11.35 -16.03 7.98
C SER A 126 10.03 -15.80 8.73
N SER A 127 10.00 -15.67 10.06
CA SER A 127 8.72 -15.75 10.80
C SER A 127 8.23 -14.43 11.43
N LYS A 128 9.13 -13.59 11.98
CA LYS A 128 8.75 -12.49 12.90
C LYS A 128 8.82 -11.06 12.35
N PHE A 129 9.49 -10.80 11.23
CA PHE A 129 9.60 -9.44 10.69
C PHE A 129 8.40 -9.07 9.79
N PRO A 130 7.89 -7.83 9.87
CA PRO A 130 6.87 -7.36 8.94
C PRO A 130 7.44 -7.42 7.52
N PRO A 131 6.67 -7.99 6.59
CA PRO A 131 7.13 -8.15 5.23
C PRO A 131 6.92 -6.78 4.55
N ASN A 132 8.02 -6.13 4.14
CA ASN A 132 8.08 -4.98 3.22
C ASN A 132 9.51 -4.43 3.02
N LEU A 133 10.56 -5.26 3.15
CA LEU A 133 11.94 -4.75 3.09
C LEU A 133 12.39 -4.39 1.65
N ILE A 134 11.66 -4.82 0.61
CA ILE A 134 12.03 -4.56 -0.81
C ILE A 134 11.69 -3.15 -1.26
N LEU A 135 10.81 -2.46 -0.54
CA LEU A 135 10.76 -1.00 -0.55
C LEU A 135 12.06 -0.32 -0.09
N GLY A 136 13.10 -1.09 0.25
CA GLY A 136 14.50 -0.66 0.14
C GLY A 136 14.93 0.37 1.18
N GLY A 137 14.14 0.63 2.22
CA GLY A 137 14.57 1.51 3.28
C GLY A 137 13.67 1.49 4.49
N SER A 138 14.23 1.12 5.65
CA SER A 138 13.76 1.66 6.92
C SER A 138 13.64 3.19 6.79
N GLY A 139 12.50 3.78 7.13
CA GLY A 139 12.35 5.23 7.29
C GLY A 139 11.35 5.91 6.33
N PRO A 140 11.55 7.21 6.04
CA PRO A 140 10.49 8.10 5.51
C PRO A 140 10.03 7.77 4.09
N VAL A 141 10.82 7.03 3.31
CA VAL A 141 10.48 6.67 1.92
C VAL A 141 9.31 5.68 1.86
N ILE A 142 9.28 4.66 2.73
CA ILE A 142 8.13 3.73 2.83
C ILE A 142 6.86 4.51 3.16
N LEU A 143 6.94 5.39 4.17
CA LEU A 143 5.79 6.19 4.58
C LEU A 143 5.30 7.08 3.43
N LEU A 144 6.21 7.71 2.69
CA LEU A 144 5.85 8.50 1.51
C LEU A 144 5.10 7.65 0.48
N PHE A 145 5.61 6.47 0.10
CA PHE A 145 4.93 5.59 -0.86
C PHE A 145 3.55 5.15 -0.38
N VAL A 146 3.43 4.81 0.91
CA VAL A 146 2.16 4.42 1.53
C VAL A 146 1.15 5.57 1.51
N LEU A 147 1.59 6.77 1.90
CA LEU A 147 0.76 7.98 1.88
C LEU A 147 0.32 8.33 0.46
N VAL A 148 1.22 8.17 -0.50
CA VAL A 148 0.97 8.42 -1.92
C VAL A 148 -0.02 7.40 -2.49
N ALA A 149 0.19 6.10 -2.25
CA ALA A 149 -0.71 5.04 -2.73
C ALA A 149 -2.10 5.13 -2.08
N SER A 150 -2.15 5.29 -0.76
CA SER A 150 -3.41 5.50 -0.03
C SER A 150 -4.09 6.79 -0.46
N GLY A 151 -3.35 7.90 -0.57
CA GLY A 151 -3.89 9.18 -0.98
C GLY A 151 -4.45 9.14 -2.40
N GLY A 152 -3.74 8.49 -3.33
CA GLY A 152 -4.20 8.27 -4.70
C GLY A 152 -5.47 7.42 -4.78
N LEU A 153 -5.58 6.35 -3.99
CA LEU A 153 -6.79 5.53 -3.92
C LEU A 153 -7.97 6.25 -3.27
N PHE A 154 -7.71 7.01 -2.20
CA PHE A 154 -8.72 7.85 -1.58
C PHE A 154 -9.23 8.89 -2.58
N TRP A 155 -8.31 9.55 -3.30
CA TRP A 155 -8.64 10.50 -4.35
C TRP A 155 -9.42 9.85 -5.49
N ALA A 156 -9.06 8.63 -5.90
CA ALA A 156 -9.80 7.85 -6.89
C ALA A 156 -11.25 7.58 -6.45
N GLY A 157 -11.43 7.05 -5.24
CA GLY A 157 -12.76 6.81 -4.70
C GLY A 157 -13.59 8.08 -4.55
N TYR A 158 -12.99 9.18 -4.10
CA TYR A 158 -13.68 10.45 -3.94
C TYR A 158 -14.04 11.10 -5.29
N GLY A 159 -13.11 11.16 -6.23
CA GLY A 159 -13.32 11.71 -7.57
C GLY A 159 -14.43 10.96 -8.32
N ALA A 160 -14.35 9.63 -8.33
CA ALA A 160 -15.37 8.77 -8.92
C ALA A 160 -16.73 8.88 -8.22
N PHE A 161 -16.76 8.98 -6.87
CA PHE A 161 -18.00 9.24 -6.14
C PHE A 161 -18.64 10.57 -6.55
N VAL A 162 -17.85 11.66 -6.61
CA VAL A 162 -18.32 13.00 -7.00
C VAL A 162 -18.85 12.97 -8.44
N PHE A 163 -18.16 12.31 -9.36
CA PHE A 163 -18.62 12.14 -10.72
C PHE A 163 -19.95 11.39 -10.80
N HIS A 164 -20.06 10.20 -10.20
CA HIS A 164 -21.28 9.41 -10.30
C HIS A 164 -22.44 10.01 -9.50
N ALA A 165 -22.15 10.72 -8.41
CA ALA A 165 -23.18 11.37 -7.62
C ALA A 165 -23.74 12.60 -8.35
N GLY A 166 -22.86 13.39 -8.98
CA GLY A 166 -23.25 14.60 -9.69
C GLY A 166 -23.56 14.43 -11.16
N MET A 167 -23.04 13.39 -11.81
CA MET A 167 -23.08 13.17 -13.25
C MET A 167 -22.82 14.48 -14.02
N THR A 168 -21.75 15.20 -13.67
CA THR A 168 -21.39 16.50 -14.27
C THR A 168 -20.07 16.40 -15.04
N GLU A 169 -19.89 17.27 -16.03
CA GLU A 169 -18.67 17.28 -16.84
C GLU A 169 -17.40 17.48 -16.00
N LYS A 170 -17.37 18.46 -15.08
CA LYS A 170 -16.19 18.67 -14.23
C LYS A 170 -16.01 17.54 -13.24
N GLY A 171 -17.10 16.93 -12.74
CA GLY A 171 -17.04 15.71 -11.94
C GLY A 171 -16.33 14.59 -12.69
N GLY A 172 -16.69 14.35 -13.96
CA GLY A 172 -16.04 13.33 -14.79
C GLY A 172 -14.57 13.62 -15.05
N LYS A 173 -14.20 14.89 -15.22
CA LYS A 173 -12.78 15.29 -15.31
C LYS A 173 -12.03 15.02 -14.01
N TRP A 174 -12.64 15.28 -12.86
CA TRP A 174 -12.06 14.98 -11.54
C TRP A 174 -11.84 13.47 -11.34
N ASP A 175 -12.83 12.65 -11.68
CA ASP A 175 -12.71 11.19 -11.67
C ASP A 175 -11.53 10.71 -12.54
N ILE A 176 -11.51 11.06 -13.82
CA ILE A 176 -10.43 10.66 -14.73
C ILE A 176 -9.06 11.12 -14.20
N CYS A 177 -8.98 12.34 -13.67
CA CYS A 177 -7.72 12.86 -13.13
C CYS A 177 -7.23 12.07 -11.93
N SER A 178 -8.16 11.63 -11.08
CA SER A 178 -7.82 10.80 -9.94
C SER A 178 -7.24 9.44 -10.34
N VAL A 179 -7.77 8.84 -11.41
CA VAL A 179 -7.22 7.61 -11.99
C VAL A 179 -5.83 7.85 -12.57
N TYR A 180 -5.62 8.94 -13.32
CA TYR A 180 -4.29 9.29 -13.82
C TYR A 180 -3.30 9.51 -12.69
N THR A 181 -3.67 10.27 -11.65
CA THR A 181 -2.81 10.47 -10.48
C THR A 181 -2.39 9.11 -9.89
N LEU A 182 -3.33 8.18 -9.68
CA LEU A 182 -3.01 6.85 -9.15
C LEU A 182 -2.03 6.07 -10.03
N VAL A 183 -2.24 6.09 -11.34
CA VAL A 183 -1.41 5.41 -12.33
C VAL A 183 -0.01 6.04 -12.45
N TRP A 184 0.09 7.37 -12.37
CA TRP A 184 1.39 8.05 -12.39
C TRP A 184 2.16 7.84 -11.10
N LEU A 185 1.49 7.69 -9.96
CA LEU A 185 2.13 7.46 -8.66
C LEU A 185 2.72 6.05 -8.50
N SER A 186 2.27 5.06 -9.29
CA SER A 186 2.85 3.70 -9.28
C SER A 186 4.13 3.58 -10.12
N LEU A 187 4.35 4.48 -11.08
CA LEU A 187 5.55 4.49 -11.92
C LEU A 187 6.85 4.68 -11.12
N PRO A 188 6.97 5.67 -10.21
CA PRO A 188 8.18 5.86 -9.39
C PRO A 188 8.47 4.66 -8.53
N TYR A 189 7.42 4.07 -7.95
CA TYR A 189 7.59 2.87 -7.15
C TYR A 189 8.23 1.76 -7.99
N ALA A 190 7.70 1.51 -9.18
CA ALA A 190 8.25 0.52 -10.09
C ALA A 190 9.68 0.91 -10.53
N THR A 191 9.91 2.15 -10.91
CA THR A 191 11.23 2.61 -11.38
C THR A 191 12.30 2.53 -10.28
N VAL A 192 12.00 3.00 -9.07
CA VAL A 192 12.91 2.97 -7.93
C VAL A 192 13.24 1.52 -7.56
N ASN A 193 12.24 0.64 -7.49
CA ASN A 193 12.47 -0.77 -7.18
C ASN A 193 13.34 -1.46 -8.25
N HIS A 194 13.12 -1.13 -9.53
CA HIS A 194 13.94 -1.63 -10.65
C HIS A 194 15.41 -1.31 -10.45
N PHE A 195 15.71 -0.05 -10.18
CA PHE A 195 17.09 0.42 -10.04
C PHE A 195 17.79 -0.16 -8.82
N TYR A 196 17.07 -0.34 -7.71
CA TYR A 196 17.60 -1.04 -6.55
C TYR A 196 17.98 -2.50 -6.88
N CYS A 197 17.12 -3.21 -7.61
CA CYS A 197 17.38 -4.61 -8.00
C CYS A 197 18.59 -4.77 -8.93
N LEU A 198 18.83 -3.81 -9.83
CA LEU A 198 19.95 -3.87 -10.78
C LEU A 198 21.34 -3.62 -10.16
N LYS A 199 21.42 -3.32 -8.84
CA LYS A 199 22.68 -2.93 -8.14
C LYS A 199 23.43 -1.78 -8.83
N TRP A 200 22.76 -1.00 -9.67
CA TRP A 200 23.37 0.16 -10.28
C TRP A 200 23.61 1.20 -9.19
N LYS A 201 24.85 1.70 -9.10
CA LYS A 201 25.22 2.77 -8.17
C LYS A 201 24.68 4.10 -8.68
N PHE A 202 23.38 4.23 -8.82
CA PHE A 202 22.78 5.54 -9.03
C PHE A 202 22.99 6.39 -7.79
N PRO A 203 23.34 7.68 -7.95
CA PRO A 203 23.27 8.62 -6.86
C PRO A 203 21.85 8.60 -6.29
N LYS A 204 21.71 8.45 -4.97
CA LYS A 204 20.42 8.55 -4.26
C LYS A 204 19.64 9.82 -4.66
N THR A 205 20.37 10.87 -5.01
CA THR A 205 19.87 12.12 -5.58
C THR A 205 19.05 11.92 -6.85
N ILE A 206 19.47 11.07 -7.79
CA ILE A 206 18.72 10.82 -9.04
C ILE A 206 17.42 10.08 -8.73
N ILE A 207 17.47 9.05 -7.88
CA ILE A 207 16.27 8.31 -7.43
C ILE A 207 15.27 9.27 -6.76
N PHE A 208 15.77 10.16 -5.90
CA PHE A 208 14.96 11.20 -5.26
C PHE A 208 14.37 12.18 -6.27
N ILE A 209 15.18 12.73 -7.19
CA ILE A 209 14.71 13.67 -8.23
C ILE A 209 13.64 13.01 -9.10
N VAL A 210 13.85 11.78 -9.56
CA VAL A 210 12.86 11.05 -10.37
C VAL A 210 11.58 10.86 -9.58
N SER A 211 11.68 10.40 -8.33
CA SER A 211 10.51 10.19 -7.47
C SER A 211 9.71 11.48 -7.25
N VAL A 212 10.37 12.57 -6.88
CA VAL A 212 9.73 13.88 -6.67
C VAL A 212 9.15 14.41 -7.98
N SER A 213 9.88 14.35 -9.08
CA SER A 213 9.43 14.82 -10.39
C SER A 213 8.19 14.09 -10.83
N THR A 214 8.14 12.77 -10.66
CA THR A 214 6.96 12.02 -11.03
C THR A 214 5.77 12.26 -10.09
N VAL A 215 5.99 12.48 -8.78
CA VAL A 215 4.90 12.93 -7.90
C VAL A 215 4.35 14.28 -8.38
N VAL A 216 5.23 15.25 -8.69
CA VAL A 216 4.82 16.54 -9.24
C VAL A 216 4.04 16.35 -10.55
N LEU A 217 4.53 15.52 -11.47
CA LEU A 217 3.83 15.23 -12.72
C LEU A 217 2.49 14.52 -12.48
N ALA A 218 2.40 13.61 -11.50
CA ALA A 218 1.17 12.89 -11.17
C ALA A 218 0.05 13.82 -10.66
N PHE A 219 0.42 14.94 -10.04
CA PHE A 219 -0.51 15.96 -9.59
C PHE A 219 -0.67 17.12 -10.57
N TRP A 220 0.32 17.41 -11.42
CA TRP A 220 0.22 18.53 -12.36
C TRP A 220 -0.39 18.11 -13.70
N TYR A 221 0.03 16.97 -14.24
CA TYR A 221 -0.37 16.49 -15.56
C TYR A 221 -1.88 16.28 -15.66
N PRO A 222 -2.57 15.60 -14.72
CA PRO A 222 -4.00 15.38 -14.84
C PRO A 222 -4.78 16.71 -14.90
N PHE A 223 -4.39 17.67 -14.06
CA PHE A 223 -5.05 18.97 -14.01
C PHE A 223 -4.81 19.80 -15.27
N LYS A 224 -3.65 19.70 -15.92
CA LYS A 224 -3.44 20.34 -17.22
C LYS A 224 -4.44 19.82 -18.27
N PHE A 225 -4.69 18.50 -18.27
CA PHE A 225 -5.62 17.86 -19.20
C PHE A 225 -7.10 18.11 -18.89
N ILE A 226 -7.48 18.40 -17.63
CA ILE A 226 -8.85 18.92 -17.31
C ILE A 226 -9.19 20.14 -18.17
N PHE A 227 -8.18 20.94 -18.52
CA PHE A 227 -8.35 22.20 -19.25
C PHE A 227 -8.08 22.10 -20.75
N GLU A 228 -7.58 20.98 -21.27
CA GLU A 228 -7.37 20.76 -22.71
C GLU A 228 -8.37 19.71 -23.25
N GLU A 229 -9.17 20.11 -24.23
CA GLU A 229 -10.37 19.44 -24.77
C GLU A 229 -10.12 18.11 -25.52
N SER A 230 -9.03 17.39 -25.24
CA SER A 230 -8.63 16.20 -26.00
C SER A 230 -9.48 14.98 -25.66
N ARG A 231 -10.12 14.38 -26.68
CA ARG A 231 -11.15 13.33 -26.57
C ARG A 231 -10.65 11.91 -26.27
N ASP A 232 -9.36 11.66 -26.00
CA ASP A 232 -8.79 10.29 -25.99
C ASP A 232 -8.40 9.72 -24.62
N HIS A 233 -8.95 10.25 -23.52
CA HIS A 233 -8.62 9.79 -22.16
C HIS A 233 -8.88 8.29 -21.92
N ASN A 234 -9.91 7.74 -22.56
CA ASN A 234 -10.28 6.32 -22.44
C ASN A 234 -9.21 5.36 -22.97
N THR A 235 -8.35 5.84 -23.88
CA THR A 235 -7.31 5.04 -24.53
C THR A 235 -6.01 5.03 -23.72
N LEU A 236 -5.68 6.17 -23.10
CA LEU A 236 -4.42 6.36 -22.38
C LEU A 236 -4.38 5.65 -21.02
N VAL A 237 -5.48 5.66 -20.25
CA VAL A 237 -5.50 5.06 -18.90
C VAL A 237 -5.14 3.55 -18.95
N PRO A 238 -5.76 2.71 -19.81
CA PRO A 238 -5.39 1.30 -19.94
C PRO A 238 -3.94 1.10 -20.37
N GLN A 239 -3.42 1.95 -21.27
CA GLN A 239 -2.03 1.87 -21.72
C GLN A 239 -1.06 2.12 -20.56
N PHE A 240 -1.27 3.18 -19.78
CA PHE A 240 -0.42 3.46 -18.62
C PHE A 240 -0.57 2.42 -17.51
N ALA A 241 -1.77 1.89 -17.28
CA ALA A 241 -1.97 0.78 -16.35
C ALA A 241 -1.20 -0.47 -16.81
N GLY A 242 -1.23 -0.79 -18.11
CA GLY A 242 -0.48 -1.89 -18.71
C GLY A 242 1.04 -1.70 -18.59
N VAL A 243 1.55 -0.49 -18.87
CA VAL A 243 2.97 -0.15 -18.68
C VAL A 243 3.38 -0.32 -17.21
N ASN A 244 2.58 0.16 -16.27
CA ASN A 244 2.84 -0.03 -14.84
C ASN A 244 2.89 -1.50 -14.46
N PHE A 245 1.93 -2.30 -14.92
CA PHE A 245 1.91 -3.73 -14.67
C PHE A 245 3.17 -4.42 -15.22
N LEU A 246 3.59 -4.09 -16.45
CA LEU A 246 4.81 -4.63 -17.05
C LEU A 246 6.08 -4.21 -16.28
N LEU A 247 6.15 -2.97 -15.81
CA LEU A 247 7.27 -2.51 -14.98
C LEU A 247 7.30 -3.23 -13.64
N LEU A 248 6.16 -3.37 -12.96
CA LEU A 248 6.05 -4.10 -11.70
C LEU A 248 6.39 -5.59 -11.86
N PHE A 249 5.90 -6.22 -12.93
CA PHE A 249 6.20 -7.61 -13.23
C PHE A 249 7.68 -7.81 -13.57
N SER A 250 8.26 -6.92 -14.41
CA SER A 250 9.68 -7.00 -14.74
C SER A 250 10.56 -6.76 -13.52
N ASN A 251 10.18 -5.88 -12.59
CA ASN A 251 10.85 -5.72 -11.30
C ASN A 251 10.86 -7.00 -10.49
N TYR A 252 9.70 -7.63 -10.38
CA TYR A 252 9.60 -8.90 -9.66
C TYR A 252 10.50 -9.96 -10.30
N VAL A 253 10.46 -10.11 -11.62
CA VAL A 253 11.30 -11.08 -12.35
C VAL A 253 12.78 -10.78 -12.20
N VAL A 254 13.21 -9.53 -12.41
CA VAL A 254 14.61 -9.11 -12.25
C VAL A 254 15.05 -9.30 -10.81
N GLY A 255 14.25 -8.89 -9.83
CA GLY A 255 14.51 -9.06 -8.42
C GLY A 255 14.65 -10.52 -8.00
N TYR A 256 13.79 -11.39 -8.55
CA TYR A 256 13.83 -12.84 -8.34
C TYR A 256 15.09 -13.46 -8.96
N VAL A 257 15.38 -13.18 -10.23
CA VAL A 257 16.53 -13.74 -10.97
C VAL A 257 17.86 -13.24 -10.37
N SER A 258 17.93 -11.96 -9.99
CA SER A 258 19.11 -11.36 -9.36
C SER A 258 19.31 -11.76 -7.89
N ARG A 259 18.45 -12.65 -7.36
CA ARG A 259 18.41 -13.03 -5.94
C ARG A 259 18.46 -11.80 -5.03
N GLN A 260 17.77 -10.73 -5.39
CA GLN A 260 17.57 -9.56 -4.53
C GLN A 260 16.24 -9.68 -3.79
N VAL A 261 15.26 -10.33 -4.41
CA VAL A 261 13.90 -10.51 -3.92
C VAL A 261 13.62 -11.98 -3.70
N ARG A 262 13.13 -12.34 -2.52
CA ARG A 262 12.47 -13.63 -2.28
C ARG A 262 11.04 -13.38 -1.82
N LEU A 263 10.11 -14.18 -2.36
CA LEU A 263 8.81 -14.33 -1.73
C LEU A 263 8.99 -15.06 -0.40
N ARG A 264 8.22 -14.66 0.61
CA ARG A 264 8.20 -15.31 1.90
C ARG A 264 7.89 -16.81 1.77
N LYS A 265 6.86 -17.15 1.00
CA LYS A 265 6.48 -18.51 0.63
C LYS A 265 5.90 -18.48 -0.78
N PHE A 266 6.19 -19.51 -1.58
CA PHE A 266 5.54 -19.70 -2.88
C PHE A 266 4.01 -19.80 -2.76
N THR A 267 3.53 -20.21 -1.58
CA THR A 267 2.10 -20.22 -1.24
C THR A 267 1.44 -18.86 -1.28
N ASP A 268 2.16 -17.75 -1.40
CA ASP A 268 1.55 -16.40 -1.44
C ASP A 268 1.29 -15.93 -2.88
N LEU A 269 1.68 -16.71 -3.90
CA LEU A 269 1.40 -16.42 -5.31
C LEU A 269 -0.10 -16.36 -5.65
N TRP A 270 -0.97 -16.97 -4.84
CA TRP A 270 -2.40 -16.82 -5.07
C TRP A 270 -2.87 -15.37 -4.92
N LEU A 271 -2.17 -14.53 -4.14
CA LEU A 271 -2.55 -13.11 -3.96
C LEU A 271 -2.46 -12.36 -5.29
N ILE A 272 -1.39 -12.56 -6.06
CA ILE A 272 -1.24 -11.94 -7.38
C ILE A 272 -2.19 -12.57 -8.41
N ILE A 273 -2.48 -13.88 -8.31
CA ILE A 273 -3.48 -14.53 -9.16
C ILE A 273 -4.88 -13.96 -8.90
N VAL A 274 -5.27 -13.81 -7.63
CA VAL A 274 -6.56 -13.21 -7.24
C VAL A 274 -6.61 -11.74 -7.66
N SER A 275 -5.54 -10.98 -7.47
CA SER A 275 -5.44 -9.60 -7.96
C SER A 275 -5.67 -9.54 -9.47
N ALA A 276 -4.96 -10.36 -10.25
CA ALA A 276 -5.10 -10.39 -11.71
C ALA A 276 -6.51 -10.81 -12.15
N GLY A 277 -7.09 -11.81 -11.49
CA GLY A 277 -8.46 -12.26 -11.72
C GLY A 277 -9.50 -11.16 -11.45
N LEU A 278 -9.32 -10.39 -10.37
CA LEU A 278 -10.19 -9.26 -10.04
C LEU A 278 -10.02 -8.08 -11.02
N MET A 279 -8.81 -7.79 -11.48
CA MET A 279 -8.57 -6.77 -12.51
C MET A 279 -9.17 -7.18 -13.86
N TYR A 280 -9.09 -8.47 -14.21
CA TYR A 280 -9.76 -9.01 -15.39
C TYR A 280 -11.28 -8.93 -15.26
N LEU A 281 -11.84 -9.34 -14.11
CA LEU A 281 -13.26 -9.20 -13.81
C LEU A 281 -13.71 -7.75 -13.92
N ALA A 282 -12.91 -6.81 -13.40
CA ALA A 282 -13.20 -5.39 -13.50
C ALA A 282 -13.32 -4.97 -14.98
N LYS A 283 -12.31 -5.28 -15.80
CA LYS A 283 -12.33 -5.01 -17.24
C LYS A 283 -13.59 -5.58 -17.90
N GLU A 284 -13.85 -6.87 -17.72
CA GLU A 284 -15.03 -7.52 -18.32
C GLU A 284 -16.34 -6.90 -17.85
N SER A 285 -16.47 -6.60 -16.55
CA SER A 285 -17.66 -5.97 -15.98
C SER A 285 -17.92 -4.56 -16.52
N ARG A 286 -16.86 -3.80 -16.82
CA ARG A 286 -16.96 -2.49 -17.48
C ARG A 286 -17.35 -2.64 -18.95
N ASP A 287 -16.68 -3.51 -19.69
CA ASP A 287 -16.91 -3.68 -21.13
C ASP A 287 -18.31 -4.25 -21.41
N LYS A 288 -18.81 -5.08 -20.50
CA LYS A 288 -20.13 -5.72 -20.55
C LYS A 288 -21.16 -5.05 -19.64
N ASP A 289 -20.95 -3.80 -19.21
CA ASP A 289 -21.85 -3.13 -18.27
C ASP A 289 -23.32 -3.17 -18.75
N MET A 290 -23.54 -2.87 -20.04
CA MET A 290 -24.87 -2.93 -20.65
C MET A 290 -25.40 -4.37 -20.82
N GLU A 291 -24.54 -5.37 -20.99
CA GLU A 291 -24.93 -6.78 -21.16
C GLU A 291 -25.29 -7.43 -19.82
N TRP A 292 -24.57 -7.07 -18.75
CA TRP A 292 -24.78 -7.60 -17.39
C TRP A 292 -25.88 -6.87 -16.63
N CYS A 293 -26.52 -5.90 -17.27
CA CYS A 293 -27.53 -5.09 -16.65
C CYS A 293 -28.91 -5.73 -16.75
N GLU A 294 -29.40 -6.22 -15.61
CA GLU A 294 -30.78 -6.72 -15.51
C GLU A 294 -31.81 -5.58 -15.55
N SER A 295 -31.50 -4.44 -14.92
CA SER A 295 -32.33 -3.25 -14.88
C SER A 295 -31.48 -2.00 -14.61
N PRO A 296 -31.79 -0.84 -15.22
CA PRO A 296 -31.11 0.43 -14.94
C PRO A 296 -31.16 0.88 -13.48
N ASP A 297 -32.14 0.39 -12.71
CA ASP A 297 -32.33 0.71 -11.29
C ASP A 297 -31.77 -0.40 -10.36
N ALA A 298 -31.14 -1.44 -10.91
CA ALA A 298 -30.55 -2.51 -10.12
C ALA A 298 -29.33 -2.01 -9.34
N PHE A 299 -29.18 -2.47 -8.10
CA PHE A 299 -28.00 -2.14 -7.29
C PHE A 299 -26.72 -2.83 -7.81
N PHE A 300 -26.87 -4.00 -8.44
CA PHE A 300 -25.76 -4.74 -9.02
C PHE A 300 -25.64 -4.38 -10.50
N GLN A 301 -24.56 -3.67 -10.84
CA GLN A 301 -24.27 -3.20 -12.20
C GLN A 301 -22.83 -3.51 -12.55
N GLY A 302 -22.54 -3.73 -13.84
CA GLY A 302 -21.19 -4.07 -14.28
C GLY A 302 -20.17 -2.99 -13.91
N HIS A 303 -20.52 -1.71 -14.05
CA HIS A 303 -19.65 -0.58 -13.70
C HIS A 303 -19.44 -0.44 -12.18
N ALA A 304 -20.43 -0.76 -11.36
CA ALA A 304 -20.28 -0.83 -9.91
C ALA A 304 -19.36 -2.00 -9.47
N VAL A 305 -19.46 -3.14 -10.17
CA VAL A 305 -18.55 -4.29 -10.01
C VAL A 305 -17.14 -3.92 -10.44
N TRP A 306 -16.97 -3.08 -11.48
CA TRP A 306 -15.68 -2.57 -11.91
C TRP A 306 -14.97 -1.79 -10.78
N HIS A 307 -15.63 -0.80 -10.16
CA HIS A 307 -15.06 -0.04 -9.04
C HIS A 307 -14.57 -0.97 -7.92
N SER A 308 -15.44 -1.85 -7.47
CA SER A 308 -15.19 -2.74 -6.34
C SER A 308 -14.06 -3.73 -6.64
N SER A 309 -14.09 -4.34 -7.83
CA SER A 309 -13.09 -5.33 -8.26
C SER A 309 -11.72 -4.69 -8.48
N MET A 310 -11.66 -3.47 -9.03
CA MET A 310 -10.41 -2.71 -9.14
C MET A 310 -9.82 -2.39 -7.76
N ALA A 311 -10.62 -1.83 -6.86
CA ALA A 311 -10.17 -1.46 -5.52
C ALA A 311 -9.65 -2.66 -4.72
N ILE A 312 -10.38 -3.78 -4.76
CA ILE A 312 -10.01 -5.01 -4.06
C ILE A 312 -8.81 -5.68 -4.76
N GLY A 313 -8.76 -5.66 -6.08
CA GLY A 313 -7.61 -6.15 -6.86
C GLY A 313 -6.31 -5.43 -6.46
N VAL A 314 -6.34 -4.09 -6.40
CA VAL A 314 -5.20 -3.29 -5.93
C VAL A 314 -4.83 -3.62 -4.48
N MET A 315 -5.81 -3.88 -3.61
CA MET A 315 -5.53 -4.33 -2.24
C MET A 315 -4.76 -5.66 -2.22
N PHE A 316 -5.20 -6.66 -2.99
CA PHE A 316 -4.51 -7.96 -3.09
C PHE A 316 -3.12 -7.82 -3.71
N PHE A 317 -2.98 -6.96 -4.71
CA PHE A 317 -1.68 -6.63 -5.28
C PHE A 317 -0.74 -6.02 -4.24
N TYR A 318 -1.21 -5.04 -3.47
CA TYR A 318 -0.45 -4.46 -2.36
C TYR A 318 -0.06 -5.51 -1.32
N LEU A 319 -0.98 -6.40 -0.93
CA LEU A 319 -0.71 -7.48 0.01
C LEU A 319 0.33 -8.46 -0.54
N PHE A 320 0.33 -8.72 -1.85
CA PHE A 320 1.36 -9.53 -2.51
C PHE A 320 2.73 -8.84 -2.44
N MET A 321 2.82 -7.57 -2.85
CA MET A 321 4.07 -6.79 -2.79
C MET A 321 4.60 -6.72 -1.35
N ARG A 322 3.68 -6.63 -0.37
CA ARG A 322 4.03 -6.65 1.04
C ARG A 322 4.73 -7.95 1.44
N GLN A 323 4.48 -9.11 0.81
CA GLN A 323 5.16 -10.37 1.16
C GLN A 323 6.63 -10.45 0.71
N GLU A 324 7.11 -9.49 -0.08
CA GLU A 324 8.47 -9.48 -0.59
C GLU A 324 9.52 -9.24 0.51
N ARG A 325 10.61 -10.02 0.47
CA ARG A 325 11.75 -9.88 1.39
C ARG A 325 13.08 -9.86 0.64
N PRO A 326 14.07 -9.09 1.11
CA PRO A 326 15.39 -9.10 0.52
C PRO A 326 16.03 -10.46 0.76
N TRP A 327 16.84 -10.86 -0.19
CA TRP A 327 17.73 -11.99 -0.01
C TRP A 327 18.86 -11.57 0.94
N ILE A 328 18.83 -12.11 2.16
CA ILE A 328 19.97 -12.01 3.07
C ILE A 328 20.81 -13.25 2.79
N GLU A 329 21.89 -13.09 2.03
CA GLU A 329 22.93 -14.13 1.97
C GLU A 329 23.42 -14.37 3.40
N ARG A 330 23.28 -15.61 3.90
CA ARG A 330 23.92 -16.02 5.15
C ARG A 330 25.43 -15.92 4.93
N ARG A 331 26.02 -14.82 5.37
CA ARG A 331 27.45 -14.52 5.22
C ARG A 331 28.40 -15.45 5.99
N GLY A 332 27.96 -16.61 6.47
CA GLY A 332 28.73 -17.43 7.41
C GLY A 332 28.82 -18.93 7.13
N GLU A 333 28.03 -19.51 6.22
CA GLU A 333 27.97 -20.98 6.12
C GLU A 333 28.90 -21.59 5.06
N GLU A 334 29.37 -20.82 4.07
CA GLU A 334 30.29 -21.36 3.03
C GLU A 334 31.78 -21.31 3.42
N GLY A 335 32.13 -20.80 4.62
CA GLY A 335 33.51 -20.78 5.13
C GLY A 335 33.70 -21.38 6.53
N GLY A 336 32.62 -21.82 7.19
CA GLY A 336 32.65 -22.32 8.57
C GLY A 336 32.87 -23.82 8.72
N GLY A 337 32.84 -24.58 7.61
CA GLY A 337 33.06 -26.04 7.63
C GLY A 337 34.50 -26.47 7.92
N GLU A 338 35.48 -25.56 7.89
CA GLU A 338 36.90 -25.93 8.07
C GLU A 338 37.57 -25.33 9.32
N TRP A 339 36.91 -24.40 10.03
CA TRP A 339 37.47 -23.76 11.23
C TRP A 339 37.03 -24.41 12.56
N MET A 340 35.96 -25.21 12.58
CA MET A 340 35.63 -26.01 13.78
C MET A 340 36.28 -27.40 13.80
N GLU A 341 36.65 -27.97 12.65
CA GLU A 341 37.33 -29.28 12.64
C GLU A 341 38.84 -29.16 12.96
N ARG A 342 39.42 -27.97 12.81
CA ARG A 342 40.84 -27.72 13.16
C ARG A 342 41.12 -27.33 14.61
N VAL A 343 40.09 -27.19 15.45
CA VAL A 343 40.28 -26.95 16.90
C VAL A 343 40.21 -28.25 17.72
N GLU A 344 39.66 -29.34 17.18
CA GLU A 344 39.61 -30.63 17.90
C GLU A 344 40.74 -31.61 17.56
N GLU A 345 41.47 -31.47 16.45
CA GLU A 345 42.55 -32.41 16.09
C GLU A 345 43.98 -31.94 16.40
N GLY A 346 44.16 -30.82 17.10
CA GLY A 346 45.45 -30.14 17.16
C GLY A 346 45.87 -29.56 18.51
N LYS A 347 45.80 -30.32 19.62
CA LYS A 347 46.78 -30.32 20.73
C LYS A 347 46.30 -31.20 21.91
N GLY A 348 46.67 -32.48 21.83
CA GLY A 348 47.22 -33.13 23.02
C GLY A 348 48.53 -32.41 23.38
N GLY A 349 48.60 -31.86 24.59
CA GLY A 349 49.77 -31.12 25.07
C GLY A 349 49.51 -30.45 26.40
N ASP A 350 49.61 -31.24 27.47
CA ASP A 350 50.01 -30.86 28.82
C ASP A 350 49.89 -29.38 29.21
N TYR A 351 48.73 -28.99 29.77
CA TYR A 351 48.68 -27.85 30.69
C TYR A 351 48.73 -28.34 32.14
N ILE A 352 49.97 -28.57 32.55
CA ILE A 352 50.57 -28.30 33.87
C ILE A 352 49.59 -28.22 35.06
N LYS A 353 49.59 -29.29 35.85
CA LYS A 353 49.42 -29.22 37.31
C LYS A 353 50.56 -28.40 37.91
N GLY A 354 50.26 -27.23 38.45
CA GLY A 354 51.20 -26.38 39.20
C GLY A 354 50.53 -25.77 40.42
N ARG A 355 50.98 -26.20 41.59
CA ARG A 355 50.47 -25.97 42.95
C ARG A 355 51.17 -24.75 43.59
N THR A 356 50.53 -24.13 44.58
CA THR A 356 51.09 -23.25 45.66
C THR A 356 51.59 -21.86 45.21
N SER A 357 51.40 -20.73 45.91
CA SER A 357 51.40 -20.40 47.35
C SER A 357 50.82 -18.97 47.53
N SER A 358 49.89 -18.73 48.46
CA SER A 358 50.02 -17.94 49.71
C SER A 358 50.54 -16.49 49.65
N SER A 359 49.76 -15.61 50.32
CA SER A 359 50.17 -14.46 51.17
C SER A 359 50.31 -13.04 50.58
N GLY A 360 49.80 -12.07 51.36
CA GLY A 360 50.16 -10.63 51.36
C GLY A 360 49.19 -9.71 50.60
N SER A 361 48.16 -9.14 51.22
CA SER A 361 48.15 -7.83 51.92
C SER A 361 48.77 -6.67 51.13
N GLU A 362 47.96 -5.68 50.75
CA GLU A 362 48.03 -4.32 51.32
C GLU A 362 47.08 -3.33 50.63
N ASN A 363 46.48 -2.52 51.51
CA ASN A 363 45.73 -1.29 51.29
C ASN A 363 46.28 -0.37 50.18
N LEU A 364 45.36 0.26 49.43
CA LEU A 364 45.48 1.69 49.14
C LEU A 364 44.12 2.32 48.83
N ASN A 365 43.71 3.17 49.78
CA ASN A 365 42.69 4.20 49.65
C ASN A 365 43.09 5.26 48.63
N LEU A 366 42.10 5.84 47.94
CA LEU A 366 41.99 7.26 47.51
C LEU A 366 40.70 7.35 46.68
N GLU A 367 39.55 7.72 47.24
CA GLU A 367 39.11 9.12 47.45
C GLU A 367 39.61 10.09 46.37
N LEU A 368 38.72 10.59 45.50
CA LEU A 368 38.59 12.04 45.29
C LEU A 368 37.26 12.43 44.57
N SER A 369 36.53 13.34 45.24
CA SER A 369 35.61 14.41 44.76
C SER A 369 34.46 14.04 43.79
N ASN A 370 33.16 14.19 44.07
CA ASN A 370 32.36 15.28 44.69
C ASN A 370 32.51 16.68 44.06
N ASN A 371 31.35 17.27 43.71
CA ASN A 371 31.05 18.65 43.28
C ASN A 371 31.22 19.03 41.79
N ILE A 372 30.10 19.39 41.14
CA ILE A 372 29.79 20.79 40.76
C ILE A 372 28.26 20.97 40.57
N ASN A 373 27.73 21.76 41.51
CA ASN A 373 26.61 22.70 41.53
C ASN A 373 25.62 22.86 40.36
N ASN A 374 24.35 22.86 40.78
CA ASN A 374 23.31 23.86 40.51
C ASN A 374 23.79 25.22 39.97
N THR A 375 23.12 25.74 38.93
CA THR A 375 22.79 27.17 38.84
C THR A 375 21.48 27.33 38.07
N MET A 376 20.52 28.01 38.70
CA MET A 376 19.31 28.55 38.06
C MET A 376 19.67 29.70 37.12
N LEU A 377 18.95 29.82 36.00
CA LEU A 377 18.25 31.03 35.59
C LEU A 377 17.13 30.66 34.60
#